data_AF-A0A6P8RKM9-F1
#
_entry.id   AF-A0A6P8RKM9-F1
#
_cell.length_a   1.000
_cell.length_b   1.000
_cell.length_c   1.000
_cell.angle_alpha   90.00
_cell.angle_beta   90.00
_cell.angle_gamma   90.00
#
_symmetry.space_group_name_H-M   'P 1'
#
loop_
_entity.id
_entity.type
_entity.pdbx_description
1 polymer ?
#
loop_
_entity_poly.entity_id
_entity_poly.type
_entity_poly.pdbx_seq_one_letter_code
_entity_poly.pdbx_strand_id
1 'polypeptide(L)'
;MSAPPGQRIVKPENITCENMELEAGSLVTFAVAFVVPSPSIATFQPQLTEGNFQMESDQLNQKVKGYIRDARVQASSAANRSLVQEPGQQNLSADSLDLTNFLERSDNELPATATLPVQFAIDSDREWMLKMFFKFKDIPFMTKTVRMYPDVSRLTQKRRKQFLILRPRVLQLGATFVLRYPCKCVMVYQGNRHVYFEPQQLIKFISAKEQT
;
A
#
# COMPACT_ATOMS: atom_id res chain seq x y z
N MET A 1 22.69 -33.15 32.64
CA MET A 1 21.84 -32.87 31.46
C MET A 1 22.32 -31.57 30.87
N SER A 2 23.06 -31.65 29.76
CA SER A 2 23.79 -30.52 29.16
C SER A 2 22.93 -29.85 28.10
N ALA A 3 22.78 -28.52 28.15
CA ALA A 3 22.07 -27.74 27.15
C ALA A 3 22.94 -27.52 25.90
N PRO A 4 22.36 -27.49 24.68
CA PRO A 4 23.12 -27.27 23.46
C PRO A 4 23.43 -25.78 23.23
N PRO A 5 24.63 -25.44 22.74
CA PRO A 5 25.00 -24.07 22.41
C PRO A 5 24.64 -23.72 20.95
N GLY A 6 24.19 -22.49 20.73
CA GLY A 6 24.33 -21.83 19.42
C GLY A 6 23.05 -21.28 18.80
N GLN A 7 22.62 -20.10 19.23
CA GLN A 7 21.95 -19.16 18.33
C GLN A 7 22.66 -17.80 18.41
N ARG A 8 23.32 -17.41 17.32
CA ARG A 8 23.89 -16.08 17.13
C ARG A 8 22.76 -15.12 16.76
N ILE A 9 22.52 -14.12 17.61
CA ILE A 9 21.68 -12.97 17.32
C ILE A 9 22.48 -12.01 16.46
N VAL A 10 22.08 -11.83 15.20
CA VAL A 10 22.63 -10.80 14.31
C VAL A 10 21.93 -9.47 14.62
N LYS A 11 22.70 -8.44 14.98
CA LYS A 11 22.19 -7.08 15.20
C LYS A 11 21.95 -6.41 13.83
N PRO A 12 20.80 -5.75 13.60
CA PRO A 12 20.61 -4.93 12.42
C PRO A 12 21.37 -3.60 12.58
N GLU A 13 22.26 -3.32 11.62
CA GLU A 13 22.99 -2.07 11.50
C GLU A 13 22.09 -0.91 11.05
N ASN A 14 22.44 0.29 11.51
CA ASN A 14 21.72 1.54 11.30
C ASN A 14 21.66 1.95 9.83
N ILE A 15 20.46 2.14 9.29
CA ILE A 15 20.23 2.88 8.05
C ILE A 15 19.85 4.31 8.44
N THR A 16 20.79 5.24 8.27
CA THR A 16 20.56 6.69 8.32
C THR A 16 20.07 7.17 6.95
N CYS A 17 18.87 7.74 6.89
CA CYS A 17 18.41 8.46 5.70
C CYS A 17 18.65 9.96 5.91
N GLU A 18 19.60 10.52 5.17
CA GLU A 18 19.84 11.95 5.08
C GLU A 18 18.78 12.67 4.23
N ASN A 19 18.77 13.99 4.39
CA ASN A 19 17.67 14.92 4.15
C ASN A 19 17.38 15.21 2.68
N MET A 20 16.10 15.25 2.31
CA MET A 20 15.60 16.05 1.18
C MET A 20 14.32 16.74 1.62
N GLU A 21 14.38 18.02 1.98
CA GLU A 21 13.18 18.85 2.21
C GLU A 21 12.40 18.97 0.89
N LEU A 22 11.10 18.74 0.96
CA LEU A 22 10.16 18.96 -0.13
C LEU A 22 8.98 19.73 0.45
N GLU A 23 8.82 20.95 -0.07
CA GLU A 23 7.86 22.00 0.28
C GLU A 23 6.40 21.56 0.15
N ALA A 24 5.54 22.23 0.92
CA ALA A 24 4.17 21.84 1.23
C ALA A 24 3.16 22.13 0.09
N GLY A 25 2.64 21.06 -0.50
CA GLY A 25 1.38 21.02 -1.24
C GLY A 25 0.89 19.58 -1.22
N SER A 26 0.00 19.23 -0.27
CA SER A 26 -0.28 17.83 0.09
C SER A 26 -1.10 17.08 -0.97
N LEU A 27 -0.44 16.69 -2.06
CA LEU A 27 -0.85 15.64 -2.98
C LEU A 27 -0.32 14.30 -2.45
N VAL A 28 -1.21 13.31 -2.31
CA VAL A 28 -0.91 12.01 -1.69
C VAL A 28 -0.80 10.95 -2.78
N THR A 29 0.39 10.37 -2.95
CA THR A 29 0.82 9.53 -4.07
C THR A 29 1.22 8.12 -3.60
N PHE A 30 0.48 7.08 -3.96
CA PHE A 30 0.71 5.72 -3.46
C PHE A 30 1.77 4.95 -4.21
N ALA A 31 2.64 4.21 -3.52
CA ALA A 31 3.59 3.30 -4.13
C ALA A 31 3.03 1.87 -4.22
N VAL A 32 2.83 1.34 -5.44
CA VAL A 32 2.60 -0.10 -5.67
C VAL A 32 3.91 -0.75 -6.07
N ALA A 33 4.43 -1.66 -5.24
CA ALA A 33 5.64 -2.41 -5.53
C ALA A 33 5.31 -3.85 -5.91
N PHE A 34 5.85 -4.33 -7.02
CA PHE A 34 5.81 -5.74 -7.41
C PHE A 34 7.01 -6.44 -6.79
N VAL A 35 6.78 -7.46 -5.96
CA VAL A 35 7.84 -8.33 -5.47
C VAL A 35 7.70 -9.67 -6.19
N VAL A 36 8.73 -10.05 -6.95
CA VAL A 36 8.83 -11.38 -7.56
C VAL A 36 9.35 -12.33 -6.48
N PRO A 37 8.54 -13.26 -5.96
CA PRO A 37 9.08 -14.31 -5.11
C PRO A 37 9.96 -15.24 -5.95
N SER A 38 11.13 -15.62 -5.44
CA SER A 38 11.88 -16.75 -5.99
C SER A 38 11.01 -18.02 -5.88
N PRO A 39 10.97 -18.88 -6.91
CA PRO A 39 10.06 -20.01 -6.94
C PRO A 39 10.49 -21.07 -5.92
N SER A 40 9.78 -21.18 -4.80
CA SER A 40 9.69 -22.40 -4.02
C SER A 40 8.31 -23.02 -4.26
N ILE A 41 8.32 -24.22 -4.82
CA ILE A 41 7.13 -24.95 -5.26
C ILE A 41 6.34 -25.39 -4.03
N ALA A 42 5.20 -24.76 -3.79
CA ALA A 42 4.17 -25.25 -2.88
C ALA A 42 2.84 -25.26 -3.61
N THR A 43 2.37 -26.45 -3.97
CA THR A 43 1.07 -26.69 -4.60
C THR A 43 -0.04 -26.43 -3.58
N PHE A 44 -0.79 -25.34 -3.78
CA PHE A 44 -1.95 -25.01 -2.96
C PHE A 44 -3.22 -25.23 -3.79
N GLN A 45 -4.08 -26.16 -3.37
CA GLN A 45 -5.44 -26.33 -3.91
C GLN A 45 -6.43 -25.52 -3.09
N PRO A 46 -7.07 -24.47 -3.64
CA PRO A 46 -8.16 -23.79 -2.96
C PRO A 46 -9.47 -24.58 -3.13
N GLN A 47 -10.13 -24.92 -2.01
CA GLN A 47 -11.53 -25.32 -2.03
C GLN A 47 -12.41 -24.07 -2.03
N LEU A 48 -13.09 -23.82 -3.15
CA LEU A 48 -14.09 -22.76 -3.28
C LEU A 48 -15.42 -23.25 -2.72
N THR A 49 -15.96 -22.52 -1.75
CA THR A 49 -17.33 -22.69 -1.26
C THR A 49 -18.23 -21.74 -2.05
N GLU A 50 -19.07 -22.31 -2.92
CA GLU A 50 -20.07 -21.58 -3.70
C GLU A 50 -21.27 -21.27 -2.81
N GLY A 51 -21.35 -20.03 -2.31
CA GLY A 51 -22.52 -19.57 -1.57
C GLY A 51 -22.59 -18.05 -1.48
N ASN A 52 -23.65 -17.47 -2.05
CA ASN A 52 -24.10 -16.07 -1.93
C ASN A 52 -23.43 -14.95 -2.76
N PHE A 53 -22.64 -15.24 -3.79
CA PHE A 53 -21.95 -14.20 -4.58
C PHE A 53 -22.83 -13.40 -5.59
N GLN A 54 -24.06 -13.85 -5.86
CA GLN A 54 -24.82 -13.35 -7.01
C GLN A 54 -25.48 -11.97 -6.81
N MET A 55 -25.81 -11.59 -5.56
CA MET A 55 -26.52 -10.33 -5.31
C MET A 55 -25.58 -9.11 -5.23
N GLU A 56 -24.30 -9.34 -4.93
CA GLU A 56 -23.29 -8.28 -4.79
C GLU A 56 -22.66 -7.89 -6.14
N SER A 57 -22.61 -8.81 -7.11
CA SER A 57 -22.12 -8.54 -8.47
C SER A 57 -23.00 -7.56 -9.24
N ASP A 58 -24.32 -7.62 -9.05
CA ASP A 58 -25.26 -6.78 -9.79
C ASP A 58 -25.24 -5.32 -9.29
N GLN A 59 -25.08 -5.12 -7.99
CA GLN A 59 -24.89 -3.79 -7.42
C GLN A 59 -23.56 -3.16 -7.85
N LEU A 60 -22.49 -3.97 -7.89
CA LEU A 60 -21.19 -3.51 -8.39
C LEU A 60 -21.26 -3.13 -9.87
N ASN A 61 -21.91 -3.96 -10.70
CA ASN A 61 -22.08 -3.69 -12.13
C ASN A 61 -22.92 -2.43 -12.40
N GLN A 62 -23.97 -2.16 -11.62
CA GLN A 62 -24.74 -0.92 -11.74
C GLN A 62 -23.90 0.30 -11.37
N LYS A 63 -23.12 0.20 -10.28
CA LYS A 63 -22.26 1.31 -9.83
C LYS A 63 -21.17 1.63 -10.87
N VAL A 64 -20.53 0.61 -11.45
CA VAL A 64 -19.51 0.78 -12.50
C VAL A 64 -20.09 1.44 -13.76
N LYS A 65 -21.31 1.07 -14.18
CA LYS A 65 -21.99 1.69 -15.34
C LYS A 65 -22.29 3.18 -15.12
N GLY A 66 -22.59 3.59 -13.88
CA GLY A 66 -22.76 5.01 -13.52
C GLY A 66 -21.47 5.82 -13.71
N TYR A 67 -20.36 5.34 -13.13
CA TYR A 67 -19.06 6.00 -13.21
C TYR A 67 -18.55 6.20 -14.65
N ILE A 68 -18.74 5.22 -15.53
CA ILE A 68 -18.31 5.31 -16.94
C ILE A 68 -19.05 6.42 -17.70
N ARG A 69 -20.34 6.66 -17.34
CA ARG A 69 -21.15 7.69 -17.98
C ARG A 69 -20.67 9.09 -17.61
N ASP A 70 -20.35 9.31 -16.33
CA ASP A 70 -19.93 10.61 -15.82
C ASP A 70 -18.51 10.98 -16.29
N ALA A 71 -17.60 10.01 -16.38
CA ALA A 71 -16.25 10.21 -16.92
C ALA A 71 -16.28 10.65 -18.40
N ARG A 72 -17.22 10.11 -19.20
CA ARG A 72 -17.36 10.49 -20.62
C ARG A 72 -17.86 11.92 -20.80
N VAL A 73 -18.74 12.41 -19.92
CA VAL A 73 -19.23 13.80 -19.95
C VAL A 73 -18.10 14.78 -19.61
N GLN A 74 -17.24 14.45 -18.65
CA GLN A 74 -16.12 15.31 -18.28
C GLN A 74 -15.02 15.37 -19.36
N ALA A 75 -14.68 14.22 -19.97
CA ALA A 75 -13.69 14.16 -21.06
C ALA A 75 -14.12 14.95 -22.31
N SER A 76 -15.43 15.00 -22.59
CA SER A 76 -15.99 15.76 -23.72
C SER A 76 -15.86 17.29 -23.54
N SER A 77 -15.79 17.77 -22.30
CA SER A 77 -15.68 19.21 -22.00
C SER A 77 -14.24 19.75 -22.07
N ALA A 78 -13.24 18.87 -21.95
CA ALA A 78 -11.82 19.24 -21.97
C ALA A 78 -11.23 19.29 -23.39
N ALA A 79 -11.87 18.64 -24.37
CA ALA A 79 -11.34 18.48 -25.72
C ALA A 79 -11.44 19.74 -26.62
N ASN A 80 -12.07 20.83 -26.17
CA ASN A 80 -12.30 22.03 -27.00
C ASN A 80 -11.36 23.22 -26.72
N ARG A 81 -10.24 23.04 -26.01
CA ARG A 81 -9.42 24.18 -25.55
C ARG A 81 -7.97 24.30 -26.01
N SER A 82 -7.48 23.46 -26.93
CA SER A 82 -6.08 23.58 -27.37
C SER A 82 -5.91 23.31 -28.86
N LEU A 83 -6.13 24.34 -29.67
CA LEU A 83 -5.64 24.42 -31.05
C LEU A 83 -4.77 25.68 -31.15
N VAL A 84 -3.53 25.57 -30.68
CA VAL A 84 -2.44 26.50 -31.02
C VAL A 84 -1.39 25.67 -31.74
N GLN A 85 -1.09 26.13 -32.94
CA GLN A 85 -0.42 25.44 -34.02
C GLN A 85 1.07 25.81 -34.00
N GLU A 86 1.96 24.84 -33.76
CA GLU A 86 3.41 24.99 -33.97
C GLU A 86 3.81 24.21 -35.24
N PRO A 87 4.35 24.87 -36.28
CA PRO A 87 4.81 24.20 -37.49
C PRO A 87 6.29 23.84 -37.38
N GLY A 88 6.58 22.55 -37.16
CA GLY A 88 7.92 21.97 -37.20
C GLY A 88 7.89 20.55 -37.74
N GLN A 89 7.63 20.39 -39.03
CA GLN A 89 7.60 19.09 -39.72
C GLN A 89 9.01 18.48 -39.78
N GLN A 90 9.28 17.50 -38.92
CA GLN A 90 10.28 16.48 -39.19
C GLN A 90 9.56 15.28 -39.79
N ASN A 91 9.92 14.93 -41.03
CA ASN A 91 9.49 13.73 -41.73
C ASN A 91 9.97 12.49 -40.97
N LEU A 92 9.17 12.01 -40.02
CA LEU A 92 9.23 10.63 -39.56
C LEU A 92 8.68 9.78 -40.71
N SER A 93 9.59 9.16 -41.44
CA SER A 93 9.26 8.10 -42.39
C SER A 93 8.27 7.14 -41.72
N ALA A 94 7.21 6.79 -42.44
CA ALA A 94 6.20 5.81 -42.05
C ALA A 94 6.79 4.38 -42.04
N ASP A 95 7.91 4.21 -41.34
CA ASP A 95 8.31 2.95 -40.78
C ASP A 95 7.19 2.58 -39.82
N SER A 96 6.29 1.76 -40.33
CA SER A 96 5.28 1.03 -39.59
C SER A 96 5.96 0.48 -38.36
N LEU A 97 5.77 1.14 -37.22
CA LEU A 97 6.09 0.59 -35.91
C LEU A 97 5.35 -0.73 -35.85
N ASP A 98 6.06 -1.81 -36.18
CA ASP A 98 5.53 -3.15 -36.23
C ASP A 98 5.17 -3.53 -34.80
N LEU A 99 3.90 -3.26 -34.48
CA LEU A 99 3.30 -3.49 -33.17
C LEU A 99 3.54 -4.94 -32.72
N THR A 100 3.65 -5.86 -33.68
CA THR A 100 4.00 -7.27 -33.47
C THR A 100 5.36 -7.41 -32.80
N ASN A 101 6.40 -6.81 -33.38
CA ASN A 101 7.77 -6.84 -32.84
C ASN A 101 7.87 -6.16 -31.47
N PHE A 102 7.08 -5.12 -31.22
CA PHE A 102 7.03 -4.46 -29.91
C PHE A 102 6.39 -5.35 -28.84
N LEU A 103 5.24 -5.98 -29.16
CA LEU A 103 4.55 -6.88 -28.24
C LEU A 103 5.37 -8.14 -27.94
N GLU A 104 6.03 -8.73 -28.96
CA GLU A 104 6.89 -9.92 -28.80
C GLU A 104 8.14 -9.65 -27.95
N ARG A 105 8.70 -8.43 -28.00
CA ARG A 105 9.81 -8.03 -27.11
C ARG A 105 9.34 -7.81 -25.67
N SER A 106 8.13 -7.30 -25.48
CA SER A 106 7.58 -7.00 -24.16
C SER A 106 7.33 -8.26 -23.30
N ASP A 107 7.15 -9.43 -23.91
CA ASP A 107 6.95 -10.70 -23.21
C ASP A 107 8.25 -11.31 -22.63
N ASN A 108 9.43 -10.91 -23.14
CA ASN A 108 10.70 -11.53 -22.76
C ASN A 108 11.56 -10.71 -21.78
N GLU A 109 11.25 -9.43 -21.59
CA GLU A 109 11.91 -8.62 -20.56
C GLU A 109 11.19 -8.81 -19.24
N LEU A 110 11.81 -9.51 -18.29
CA LEU A 110 11.35 -9.49 -16.90
C LEU A 110 11.40 -8.04 -16.41
N PRO A 111 10.24 -7.36 -16.24
CA PRO A 111 10.27 -5.96 -15.89
C PRO A 111 10.92 -5.83 -14.52
N ALA A 112 11.93 -4.95 -14.44
CA ALA A 112 12.51 -4.56 -13.18
C ALA A 112 11.39 -4.16 -12.21
N THR A 113 11.54 -4.53 -10.93
CA THR A 113 10.55 -4.18 -9.92
C THR A 113 10.48 -2.67 -9.79
N ALA A 114 9.42 -2.07 -10.34
CA ALA A 114 9.16 -0.64 -10.26
C ALA A 114 8.07 -0.35 -9.22
N THR A 115 8.09 0.88 -8.73
CA THR A 115 7.02 1.42 -7.90
C THR A 115 6.09 2.25 -8.77
N LEU A 116 4.81 1.88 -8.85
CA LEU A 116 3.81 2.66 -9.59
C LEU A 116 3.13 3.66 -8.64
N PRO A 117 3.31 4.99 -8.85
CA PRO A 117 2.51 6.01 -8.17
C PRO A 117 1.04 5.94 -8.62
N VAL A 118 0.11 5.77 -7.69
CA VAL A 118 -1.34 5.78 -7.97
C VAL A 118 -2.00 6.93 -7.21
N GLN A 119 -2.79 7.74 -7.91
CA GLN A 119 -3.60 8.81 -7.35
C GLN A 119 -5.08 8.50 -7.54
N PHE A 120 -5.85 8.61 -6.46
CA PHE A 120 -7.31 8.43 -6.49
C PHE A 120 -7.99 9.79 -6.65
N ALA A 121 -9.03 9.84 -7.48
CA ALA A 121 -9.89 11.01 -7.58
C ALA A 121 -10.76 11.20 -6.32
N ILE A 122 -11.10 10.10 -5.64
CA ILE A 122 -12.01 10.09 -4.48
C ILE A 122 -11.35 9.34 -3.32
N ASP A 123 -11.36 9.96 -2.13
CA ASP A 123 -10.76 9.37 -0.92
C ASP A 123 -11.44 8.08 -0.45
N SER A 124 -12.75 7.92 -0.69
CA SER A 124 -13.47 6.69 -0.34
C SER A 124 -12.96 5.48 -1.09
N ASP A 125 -12.57 5.64 -2.36
CA ASP A 125 -12.08 4.55 -3.20
C ASP A 125 -10.70 4.10 -2.75
N ARG A 126 -9.87 5.06 -2.34
CA ARG A 126 -8.57 4.84 -1.72
C ARG A 126 -8.71 4.02 -0.42
N GLU A 127 -9.62 4.41 0.47
CA GLU A 127 -9.88 3.69 1.71
C GLU A 127 -10.40 2.28 1.46
N TRP A 128 -11.34 2.13 0.52
CA TRP A 128 -11.90 0.85 0.12
C TRP A 128 -10.82 -0.07 -0.48
N MET A 129 -9.97 0.45 -1.37
CA MET A 129 -8.90 -0.32 -1.98
C MET A 129 -7.85 -0.75 -0.95
N LEU A 130 -7.43 0.14 -0.04
CA LEU A 130 -6.53 -0.23 1.05
C LEU A 130 -7.14 -1.32 1.94
N LYS A 131 -8.44 -1.22 2.25
CA LYS A 131 -9.16 -2.24 3.03
C LYS A 131 -9.16 -3.59 2.30
N MET A 132 -9.44 -3.60 1.00
CA MET A 132 -9.42 -4.82 0.18
C MET A 132 -8.02 -5.40 0.09
N PHE A 133 -7.01 -4.56 -0.13
CA PHE A 133 -5.61 -4.98 -0.13
C PHE A 133 -5.25 -5.67 1.19
N PHE A 134 -5.51 -5.07 2.35
CA PHE A 134 -5.17 -5.71 3.63
C PHE A 134 -5.97 -7.00 3.89
N LYS A 135 -7.18 -7.11 3.37
CA LYS A 135 -7.99 -8.33 3.44
C LYS A 135 -7.41 -9.46 2.58
N PHE A 136 -6.81 -9.13 1.43
CA PHE A 136 -6.35 -10.08 0.42
C PHE A 136 -4.83 -10.05 0.16
N LYS A 137 -4.03 -9.46 1.06
CA LYS A 137 -2.60 -9.20 0.87
C LYS A 137 -1.74 -10.45 0.61
N ASP A 138 -2.24 -11.61 1.02
CA ASP A 138 -1.54 -12.90 0.88
C ASP A 138 -1.95 -13.65 -0.40
N ILE A 139 -2.89 -13.10 -1.18
CA ILE A 139 -3.33 -13.66 -2.47
C ILE A 139 -2.41 -13.11 -3.58
N PRO A 140 -1.68 -13.96 -4.31
CA PRO A 140 -0.82 -13.52 -5.41
C PRO A 140 -1.66 -13.06 -6.60
N PHE A 141 -1.18 -12.04 -7.32
CA PHE A 141 -1.74 -11.58 -8.58
C PHE A 141 -0.84 -12.03 -9.73
N MET A 142 -1.38 -12.83 -10.66
CA MET A 142 -0.60 -13.39 -11.77
C MET A 142 0.71 -14.01 -11.30
N THR A 143 0.62 -14.89 -10.29
CA THR A 143 1.75 -15.56 -9.59
C THR A 143 2.76 -14.63 -8.89
N LYS A 144 2.56 -13.31 -8.90
CA LYS A 144 3.43 -12.31 -8.26
C LYS A 144 2.79 -11.70 -7.02
N THR A 145 3.61 -11.37 -6.03
CA THR A 145 3.15 -10.71 -4.82
C THR A 145 3.12 -9.21 -5.04
N VAL A 146 1.94 -8.61 -4.96
CA VAL A 146 1.77 -7.15 -5.06
C VAL A 146 1.76 -6.56 -3.65
N ARG A 147 2.55 -5.51 -3.43
CA ARG A 147 2.55 -4.76 -2.18
C ARG A 147 2.05 -3.35 -2.42
N MET A 148 1.04 -2.95 -1.67
CA MET A 148 0.53 -1.59 -1.65
C MET A 148 0.91 -0.92 -0.34
N TYR A 149 1.48 0.27 -0.43
CA TYR A 149 1.79 1.08 0.73
C TYR A 149 0.98 2.37 0.69
N PRO A 150 0.27 2.71 1.77
CA PRO A 150 -0.37 4.00 1.80
C PRO A 150 0.69 5.08 1.81
N ASP A 151 0.46 6.12 1.01
CA ASP A 151 1.29 7.30 1.14
C ASP A 151 0.99 7.97 2.48
N VAL A 152 2.05 8.15 3.24
CA VAL A 152 2.01 8.67 4.59
C VAL A 152 3.09 9.71 4.69
N SER A 153 2.70 10.90 5.14
CA SER A 153 3.64 11.99 5.35
C SER A 153 4.82 11.53 6.22
N ARG A 154 6.01 12.09 6.00
CA ARG A 154 7.21 11.75 6.78
C ARG A 154 6.99 11.91 8.28
N LEU A 155 6.20 12.91 8.67
CA LEU A 155 5.77 13.11 10.06
C LEU A 155 4.97 11.92 10.59
N THR A 156 4.00 11.42 9.82
CA THR A 156 3.21 10.23 10.15
C THR A 156 4.10 8.98 10.26
N GLN A 157 5.07 8.81 9.36
CA GLN A 157 6.04 7.72 9.42
C GLN A 157 6.92 7.80 10.68
N LYS A 158 7.42 8.99 11.03
CA LYS A 158 8.21 9.22 12.24
C LYS A 158 7.42 8.85 13.49
N ARG A 159 6.17 9.31 13.61
CA ARG A 159 5.28 8.96 14.73
C ARG A 159 5.00 7.45 14.78
N ARG A 160 4.81 6.81 13.63
CA ARG A 160 4.58 5.37 13.50
C ARG A 160 5.77 4.57 14.02
N LYS A 161 6.99 4.97 13.68
CA LYS A 161 8.23 4.39 14.22
C LYS A 161 8.30 4.57 15.74
N GLN A 162 7.98 5.75 16.26
CA GLN A 162 7.96 6.01 17.71
C GLN A 162 6.98 5.09 18.46
N PHE A 163 5.75 4.91 17.94
CA PHE A 163 4.81 3.94 18.53
C PHE A 163 5.35 2.51 18.50
N LEU A 164 5.99 2.08 17.40
CA LEU A 164 6.55 0.73 17.28
C LEU A 164 7.69 0.47 18.27
N ILE A 165 8.51 1.47 18.58
CA ILE A 165 9.55 1.38 19.62
C ILE A 165 8.95 1.09 21.00
N LEU A 166 7.75 1.59 21.28
CA LEU A 166 7.05 1.38 22.57
C LEU A 166 6.34 0.03 22.66
N ARG A 167 6.15 -0.67 21.54
CA ARG A 167 5.41 -1.94 21.49
C ARG A 167 5.92 -2.99 22.48
N PRO A 168 7.24 -3.26 22.62
CA PRO A 168 7.72 -4.27 23.56
C PRO A 168 7.32 -3.97 25.01
N ARG A 169 7.35 -2.71 25.44
CA ARG A 169 6.95 -2.28 26.79
C ARG A 169 5.46 -2.48 27.03
N VAL A 170 4.62 -2.15 26.03
CA VAL A 170 3.18 -2.41 26.12
C VAL A 170 2.88 -3.91 26.25
N LEU A 171 3.59 -4.75 25.48
CA LEU A 171 3.43 -6.20 25.55
C LEU A 171 3.91 -6.79 26.89
N GLN A 172 4.98 -6.25 27.49
CA GLN A 172 5.46 -6.64 28.83
C GLN A 172 4.42 -6.37 29.92
N LEU A 173 3.59 -5.34 29.77
CA LEU A 173 2.46 -5.05 30.68
C LEU A 173 1.27 -6.01 30.48
N GLY A 174 1.33 -6.97 29.55
CA GLY A 174 0.21 -7.84 29.20
C GLY A 174 -0.90 -7.13 28.41
N ALA A 175 -0.63 -5.95 27.84
CA ALA A 175 -1.57 -5.25 26.98
C ALA A 175 -1.47 -5.70 25.51
N THR A 176 -2.57 -5.54 24.78
CA THR A 176 -2.56 -5.67 23.31
C THR A 176 -2.09 -4.37 22.66
N PHE A 177 -1.43 -4.47 21.50
CA PHE A 177 -0.92 -3.31 20.77
C PHE A 177 -1.32 -3.42 19.29
N VAL A 178 -2.14 -2.49 18.81
CA VAL A 178 -2.59 -2.44 17.42
C VAL A 178 -2.44 -1.03 16.86
N LEU A 179 -1.63 -0.88 15.82
CA LEU A 179 -1.48 0.40 15.14
C LEU A 179 -2.41 0.49 13.92
N ARG A 180 -3.29 1.49 13.92
CA ARG A 180 -4.26 1.74 12.84
C ARG A 180 -3.84 2.94 12.00
N TYR A 181 -4.28 2.94 10.74
CA TYR A 181 -4.08 4.07 9.82
C TYR A 181 -4.79 5.34 10.33
N PRO A 182 -4.21 6.54 10.10
CA PRO A 182 -2.87 6.77 9.58
C PRO A 182 -1.76 6.46 10.60
N CYS A 183 -1.95 6.85 11.85
CA CYS A 183 -1.02 6.56 12.95
C CYS A 183 -1.71 6.70 14.32
N LYS A 184 -2.69 5.83 14.61
CA LYS A 184 -3.34 5.78 15.94
C LYS A 184 -3.06 4.43 16.60
N CYS A 185 -2.60 4.46 17.85
CA CYS A 185 -2.33 3.25 18.63
C CYS A 185 -3.56 2.89 19.45
N VAL A 186 -4.13 1.71 19.17
CA VAL A 186 -5.21 1.12 19.95
C VAL A 186 -4.60 0.06 20.85
N MET A 187 -4.81 0.21 22.15
CA MET A 187 -4.29 -0.68 23.18
C MET A 187 -5.44 -1.19 24.03
N VAL A 188 -5.46 -2.48 24.35
CA VAL A 188 -6.39 -3.04 25.34
C VAL A 188 -5.60 -3.52 26.54
N TYR A 189 -5.89 -2.99 27.72
CA TYR A 189 -5.22 -3.31 28.99
C TYR A 189 -6.29 -3.62 30.04
N GLN A 190 -6.22 -4.78 30.68
CA GLN A 190 -7.20 -5.22 31.69
C GLN A 190 -8.66 -5.10 31.20
N GLY A 191 -8.92 -5.47 29.94
CA GLY A 191 -10.25 -5.36 29.31
C GLY A 191 -10.64 -3.95 28.84
N ASN A 192 -9.91 -2.91 29.24
CA ASN A 192 -10.21 -1.53 28.86
C ASN A 192 -9.49 -1.12 27.58
N ARG A 193 -10.24 -0.54 26.64
CA ARG A 193 -9.71 -0.07 25.35
C ARG A 193 -9.28 1.39 25.44
N HIS A 194 -8.00 1.63 25.20
CA HIS A 194 -7.38 2.96 25.13
C HIS A 194 -6.95 3.28 23.69
N VAL A 195 -7.10 4.54 23.29
CA VAL A 195 -6.69 5.02 21.96
C VAL A 195 -5.76 6.21 22.14
N TYR A 196 -4.57 6.12 21.57
CA TYR A 196 -3.53 7.15 21.61
C TYR A 196 -3.26 7.69 20.22
N PHE A 197 -3.32 9.01 20.10
CA PHE A 197 -3.00 9.71 18.84
C PHE A 197 -1.54 10.14 18.78
N GLU A 198 -0.91 10.34 19.95
CA GLU A 198 0.49 10.78 20.06
C GLU A 198 1.30 9.80 20.93
N PRO A 199 2.56 9.47 20.56
CA PRO A 199 3.41 8.55 21.33
C PRO A 199 3.62 8.98 22.79
N GLN A 200 3.66 10.28 23.07
CA GLN A 200 3.83 10.85 24.40
C GLN A 200 2.69 10.45 25.35
N GLN A 201 1.47 10.30 24.83
CA GLN A 201 0.32 9.87 25.63
C GLN A 201 0.50 8.41 26.09
N LEU A 202 0.99 7.55 25.18
CA LEU A 202 1.28 6.15 25.49
C LEU A 202 2.45 6.02 26.47
N ILE A 203 3.50 6.84 26.32
CA ILE A 203 4.64 6.86 27.26
C ILE A 203 4.17 7.19 28.67
N LYS A 204 3.37 8.26 28.84
CA LYS A 204 2.81 8.65 30.13
C LYS A 204 1.99 7.52 30.76
N PHE A 205 1.19 6.82 29.95
CA PHE A 205 0.44 5.66 30.43
C PHE A 205 1.34 4.51 30.90
N ILE A 206 2.34 4.13 30.11
CA ILE A 206 3.28 3.05 30.46
C ILE A 206 4.01 3.39 31.76
N SER A 207 4.55 4.61 31.88
CA SER A 207 5.26 5.05 33.08
C SER A 207 4.39 5.05 34.33
N ALA A 208 3.09 5.38 34.22
CA ALA A 208 2.17 5.32 35.34
C ALA A 208 1.87 3.87 35.80
N LYS A 209 1.93 2.90 34.88
CA LYS A 209 1.65 1.48 35.17
C LYS A 209 2.86 0.68 35.63
N GLU A 210 4.07 1.09 35.27
CA GLU A 210 5.30 0.47 35.77
C GLU A 210 5.57 0.75 37.27
N GLN A 211 4.87 1.73 37.86
CA GLN A 211 4.97 2.05 39.29
C GLN A 211 3.98 1.28 40.18
N THR A 212 3.03 0.56 39.58
CA THR A 212 2.01 -0.22 40.30
C THR A 212 2.41 -1.68 40.34
#